data_AF-A0A537FI49-F1
#
_entry.id   AF-A0A537FI49-F1
#
_cell.length_a   1.000
_cell.length_b   1.000
_cell.length_c   1.000
_cell.angle_alpha   90.00
_cell.angle_beta   90.00
_cell.angle_gamma   90.00
#
_symmetry.space_group_name_H-M   'P 1'
#
loop_
_entity.id
_entity.type
_entity.pdbx_description
1 polymer ?
#
loop_
_entity_poly.entity_id
_entity_poly.type
_entity_poly.pdbx_seq_one_letter_code
_entity_poly.pdbx_strand_id
1 'polypeptide(L)'
;HLYESAWKDPPYKFEAGTTNIAGAIGLGKAVDYVSELGLRNIQEHEQELTEYAHDRLGKVKGIRIYGPENPRTKSGVISFNMGDVHAHDMATLLDEDGIAVRSGHHCAQPL
;
A
#
# COMPACT_ATOMS: atom_id res chain seq x y z
N HIS A 1 -39.09 -13.73 25.79
CA HIS A 1 -38.31 -12.48 25.60
C HIS A 1 -36.92 -12.46 26.24
N LEU A 2 -36.57 -13.28 27.25
CA LEU A 2 -35.20 -13.34 27.81
C LEU A 2 -34.20 -14.25 27.04
N TYR A 3 -34.67 -15.00 26.04
CA TYR A 3 -33.87 -16.03 25.33
C TYR A 3 -33.88 -15.88 23.80
N GLU A 4 -34.24 -14.70 23.31
CA GLU A 4 -34.41 -14.44 21.88
C GLU A 4 -33.75 -13.12 21.51
N SER A 5 -33.10 -13.08 20.36
CA SER A 5 -32.44 -11.89 19.82
C SER A 5 -32.85 -11.71 18.37
N ALA A 6 -33.29 -10.51 18.04
CA ALA A 6 -33.60 -10.10 16.68
C ALA A 6 -32.51 -9.15 16.19
N TRP A 7 -32.17 -9.28 14.90
CA TRP A 7 -31.17 -8.45 14.24
C TRP A 7 -31.78 -7.82 13.00
N LYS A 8 -31.20 -6.71 12.54
CA LYS A 8 -31.50 -6.18 11.21
C LYS A 8 -30.98 -7.13 10.13
N ASP A 9 -31.48 -6.96 8.92
CA ASP A 9 -30.91 -7.63 7.75
C ASP A 9 -29.50 -7.07 7.44
N PRO A 10 -28.60 -7.89 6.86
CA PRO A 10 -27.34 -7.40 6.29
C PRO A 10 -27.59 -6.31 5.23
N PRO A 11 -26.71 -5.29 5.10
CA PRO A 11 -25.45 -5.14 5.82
C PRO A 11 -25.60 -4.57 7.25
N TYR A 12 -26.72 -3.92 7.57
CA TYR A 12 -26.93 -3.19 8.83
C TYR A 12 -26.83 -4.03 10.10
N LYS A 13 -26.98 -5.36 9.97
CA LYS A 13 -26.66 -6.32 11.02
C LYS A 13 -25.25 -6.13 11.59
N PHE A 14 -24.29 -5.74 10.76
CA PHE A 14 -22.86 -5.65 11.09
C PHE A 14 -22.37 -4.21 11.30
N GLU A 15 -23.25 -3.21 11.19
CA GLU A 15 -22.92 -1.79 11.25
C GLU A 15 -23.62 -1.13 12.44
N ALA A 16 -23.23 -1.56 13.65
CA ALA A 16 -23.84 -1.07 14.87
C ALA A 16 -23.41 0.38 15.19
N GLY A 17 -24.34 1.16 15.74
CA GLY A 17 -24.09 2.53 16.16
C GLY A 17 -24.16 3.56 15.03
N THR A 18 -23.66 4.76 15.30
CA THR A 18 -23.57 5.82 14.29
C THR A 18 -22.39 5.51 13.37
N THR A 19 -22.64 5.43 12.07
CA THR A 19 -21.61 5.11 11.08
C THR A 19 -20.68 6.29 10.82
N ASN A 20 -19.52 6.02 10.23
CA ASN A 20 -18.64 7.06 9.71
C ASN A 20 -19.22 7.63 8.40
N ILE A 21 -20.26 8.46 8.52
CA ILE A 21 -21.03 8.99 7.38
C ILE A 21 -20.12 9.80 6.45
N ALA A 22 -19.33 10.73 7.00
CA ALA A 22 -18.44 11.58 6.21
C ALA A 22 -17.36 10.75 5.48
N GLY A 23 -16.79 9.74 6.15
CA GLY A 23 -15.82 8.83 5.55
C GLY A 23 -16.41 7.97 4.43
N ALA A 24 -17.64 7.47 4.59
CA ALA A 24 -18.32 6.71 3.54
C ALA A 24 -18.60 7.57 2.29
N ILE A 25 -19.04 8.82 2.48
CA ILE A 25 -19.23 9.78 1.39
C ILE A 25 -17.89 10.08 0.70
N GLY A 26 -16.84 10.33 1.47
CA GLY A 26 -15.49 10.58 0.94
C GLY A 26 -14.94 9.39 0.16
N LEU A 27 -15.15 8.17 0.65
CA LEU A 27 -14.76 6.94 -0.04
C LEU A 27 -15.51 6.80 -1.37
N GLY A 28 -16.81 7.11 -1.41
CA GLY A 28 -17.57 7.16 -2.66
C GLY A 28 -16.93 8.08 -3.69
N LYS A 29 -16.48 9.28 -3.26
CA LYS A 29 -15.77 10.21 -4.16
C LYS A 29 -14.39 9.74 -4.59
N ALA A 30 -13.65 9.05 -3.72
CA ALA A 30 -12.39 8.42 -4.11
C ALA A 30 -12.62 7.33 -5.17
N VAL A 31 -13.68 6.54 -5.05
CA VAL A 31 -14.07 5.53 -6.04
C VAL A 31 -14.45 6.18 -7.38
N ASP A 32 -15.24 7.26 -7.36
CA ASP A 32 -15.57 8.04 -8.56
C ASP A 32 -14.28 8.50 -9.27
N TYR A 33 -13.36 9.14 -8.54
CA TYR A 33 -12.09 9.64 -9.08
C TYR A 33 -11.21 8.54 -9.70
N VAL A 34 -11.02 7.42 -8.99
CA VAL A 34 -10.24 6.28 -9.49
C VAL A 34 -10.90 5.64 -10.72
N SER A 35 -12.23 5.57 -10.74
CA SER A 35 -12.99 5.03 -11.87
C SER A 35 -12.88 5.93 -13.10
N GLU A 36 -12.93 7.25 -12.91
CA GLU A 36 -12.74 8.25 -13.98
C GLU A 36 -11.33 8.19 -14.58
N LEU A 37 -10.30 8.04 -13.77
CA LEU A 37 -8.93 7.80 -14.25
C LEU A 37 -8.79 6.47 -14.99
N GLY A 38 -9.53 5.45 -14.55
CA GLY A 38 -9.55 4.11 -15.12
C GLY A 38 -8.47 3.20 -14.56
N LEU A 39 -8.88 2.08 -13.95
CA LEU A 39 -7.96 1.14 -13.28
C LEU A 39 -6.88 0.57 -14.21
N ARG A 40 -7.17 0.38 -15.50
CA ARG A 40 -6.16 -0.09 -16.47
C ARG A 40 -5.09 0.96 -16.74
N ASN A 41 -5.48 2.22 -16.89
CA ASN A 41 -4.55 3.33 -17.10
C ASN A 41 -3.63 3.49 -15.90
N ILE A 42 -4.19 3.39 -14.68
CA ILE A 42 -3.42 3.41 -13.44
C ILE A 42 -2.43 2.25 -13.40
N GLN A 43 -2.89 1.03 -13.69
CA GLN A 43 -2.04 -0.16 -13.71
C GLN A 43 -0.88 -0.04 -14.71
N GLU A 44 -1.14 0.42 -15.94
CA GLU A 44 -0.12 0.61 -16.96
C GLU A 44 0.92 1.64 -16.51
N HIS A 45 0.48 2.78 -15.96
CA HIS A 45 1.37 3.81 -15.46
C HIS A 45 2.21 3.35 -14.25
N GLU A 46 1.58 2.68 -13.27
CA GLU A 46 2.28 2.10 -12.12
C GLU A 46 3.32 1.06 -12.57
N GLN A 47 3.00 0.26 -13.59
CA GLN A 47 3.88 -0.75 -14.13
C GLN A 47 5.13 -0.13 -14.78
N GLU A 48 4.96 0.94 -15.56
CA GLU A 48 6.07 1.69 -16.15
C GLU A 48 7.00 2.28 -15.08
N LEU A 49 6.42 2.92 -14.05
CA LEU A 49 7.19 3.49 -12.94
C LEU A 49 7.93 2.42 -12.14
N THR A 50 7.27 1.28 -11.89
CA THR A 50 7.86 0.16 -11.13
C THR A 50 9.02 -0.46 -11.90
N GLU A 51 8.87 -0.67 -13.21
CA GLU A 51 9.96 -1.16 -14.07
C GLU A 51 11.15 -0.22 -14.07
N TYR A 52 10.88 1.07 -14.24
CA TYR A 52 11.92 2.10 -14.21
C TYR A 52 12.64 2.09 -12.85
N ALA A 53 11.91 2.19 -11.74
CA ALA A 53 12.51 2.24 -10.42
C ALA A 53 13.28 0.95 -10.07
N HIS A 54 12.78 -0.22 -10.47
CA HIS A 54 13.44 -1.50 -10.26
C HIS A 54 14.79 -1.58 -11.00
N ASP A 55 14.82 -1.19 -12.28
CA ASP A 55 16.05 -1.12 -13.07
C ASP A 55 17.06 -0.13 -12.48
N ARG A 56 16.60 1.07 -12.08
CA ARG A 56 17.48 2.11 -11.52
C ARG A 56 18.06 1.70 -10.16
N LEU A 57 17.23 1.17 -9.26
CA LEU A 57 17.66 0.73 -7.94
C LEU A 57 18.56 -0.51 -8.03
N GLY A 58 18.28 -1.44 -8.95
CA GLY A 58 19.11 -2.63 -9.17
C GLY A 58 20.54 -2.31 -9.63
N LYS A 59 20.77 -1.12 -10.17
CA LYS A 59 22.11 -0.63 -10.55
C LYS A 59 22.88 0.02 -9.40
N VAL A 60 22.23 0.30 -8.27
CA VAL A 60 22.88 0.90 -7.10
C VAL A 60 23.67 -0.18 -6.36
N LYS A 61 24.99 0.00 -6.27
CA LYS A 61 25.87 -0.94 -5.58
C LYS A 61 25.46 -1.09 -4.12
N GLY A 62 25.21 -2.32 -3.68
CA GLY A 62 24.84 -2.64 -2.30
C GLY A 62 23.33 -2.71 -2.05
N ILE A 63 22.49 -2.27 -3.00
CA ILE A 63 21.05 -2.50 -2.90
C ILE A 63 20.73 -3.97 -3.14
N ARG A 64 19.92 -4.53 -2.24
CA ARG A 64 19.26 -5.82 -2.41
C ARG A 64 17.75 -5.60 -2.44
N ILE A 65 17.13 -5.89 -3.57
CA ILE A 65 15.67 -5.82 -3.75
C ILE A 65 15.03 -7.16 -3.34
N TYR A 66 13.84 -7.11 -2.75
CA TYR A 66 13.05 -8.29 -2.37
C TYR A 66 11.82 -8.47 -3.26
N GLY A 67 11.36 -9.72 -3.36
CA GLY A 67 10.19 -10.11 -4.18
C GLY A 67 10.59 -10.65 -5.57
N PRO A 68 9.63 -10.79 -6.50
CA PRO A 68 9.87 -11.37 -7.83
C PRO A 68 10.95 -10.62 -8.62
N GLU A 69 11.82 -11.31 -9.36
CA GLU A 69 12.84 -10.69 -10.21
C GLU A 69 12.24 -9.93 -11.41
N ASN A 70 11.09 -10.40 -11.91
CA ASN A 70 10.39 -9.74 -13.00
C ASN A 70 9.58 -8.55 -12.44
N PRO A 71 9.93 -7.29 -12.75
CA PRO A 71 9.17 -6.13 -12.30
C PRO A 71 7.73 -6.10 -12.86
N ARG A 72 7.43 -6.81 -13.96
CA ARG A 72 6.07 -6.98 -14.51
C ARG A 72 5.12 -7.80 -13.65
N THR A 73 5.64 -8.47 -12.64
CA THR A 73 4.84 -9.23 -11.68
C THR A 73 4.86 -8.61 -10.28
N LYS A 74 5.45 -7.42 -10.13
CA LYS A 74 5.38 -6.61 -8.91
C LYS A 74 4.24 -5.61 -9.01
N SER A 75 3.70 -5.21 -7.86
CA SER A 75 2.89 -3.98 -7.74
C SER A 75 3.79 -2.75 -7.60
N GLY A 76 3.21 -1.56 -7.41
CA GLY A 76 3.89 -0.28 -7.20
C GLY A 76 4.74 -0.14 -5.92
N VAL A 77 5.38 -1.21 -5.44
CA VAL A 77 6.21 -1.25 -4.22
C VAL A 77 7.54 -1.95 -4.49
N ILE A 78 8.64 -1.33 -4.05
CA ILE A 78 9.98 -1.91 -4.08
C ILE A 78 10.53 -1.96 -2.66
N SER A 79 10.52 -3.15 -2.05
CA SER A 79 11.19 -3.38 -0.75
C SER A 79 12.66 -3.69 -0.99
N PHE A 80 13.55 -3.02 -0.26
CA PHE A 80 15.01 -3.20 -0.39
C PHE A 80 15.75 -2.98 0.92
N ASN A 81 17.00 -3.44 0.96
CA ASN A 81 18.02 -3.06 1.96
C ASN A 81 19.29 -2.58 1.24
N MET A 82 20.13 -1.83 1.94
CA MET A 82 21.38 -1.27 1.41
C MET A 82 22.58 -1.74 2.25
N GLY A 83 23.30 -2.77 1.78
CA GLY A 83 24.45 -3.33 2.47
C GLY A 83 24.15 -3.63 3.94
N ASP A 84 25.03 -3.16 4.83
CA ASP A 84 24.90 -3.30 6.29
C ASP A 84 24.19 -2.10 6.95
N VAL A 85 23.59 -1.19 6.17
CA VAL A 85 22.88 -0.03 6.73
C VAL A 85 21.52 -0.48 7.26
N HIS A 86 21.22 -0.12 8.52
CA HIS A 86 19.94 -0.42 9.11
C HIS A 86 18.80 0.31 8.38
N ALA A 87 17.67 -0.35 8.14
CA ALA A 87 16.58 0.21 7.35
C ALA A 87 16.01 1.53 7.92
N HIS A 88 16.02 1.70 9.25
CA HIS A 88 15.62 2.95 9.90
C HIS A 88 16.59 4.11 9.63
N ASP A 89 17.89 3.83 9.56
CA ASP A 89 18.90 4.85 9.26
C ASP A 89 18.77 5.29 7.81
N MET A 90 18.57 4.33 6.88
CA MET A 90 18.28 4.64 5.47
C MET A 90 17.02 5.50 5.32
N ALA A 91 15.94 5.20 6.04
CA ALA A 91 14.72 6.00 5.98
C ALA A 91 14.92 7.42 6.52
N THR A 92 15.72 7.57 7.58
CA THR A 92 16.06 8.88 8.15
C THR A 92 16.87 9.71 7.16
N LEU A 93 17.90 9.13 6.54
CA LEU A 93 18.71 9.82 5.53
C LEU A 93 17.88 10.24 4.31
N LEU A 94 16.95 9.39 3.86
CA LEU A 94 16.06 9.74 2.75
C LEU A 94 15.07 10.85 3.13
N ASP A 95 14.58 10.87 4.37
CA ASP A 95 13.72 11.94 4.89
C ASP A 95 14.44 13.29 4.97
N GLU A 96 15.74 13.30 5.31
CA GLU A 96 16.57 14.51 5.27
C GLU A 96 16.64 15.13 3.86
N ASP A 97 16.54 14.31 2.82
CA ASP A 97 16.45 14.72 1.41
C ASP A 97 15.00 14.93 0.93
N GLY A 98 14.00 14.83 1.81
CA GLY A 98 12.58 15.01 1.50
C GLY A 98 11.91 13.81 0.83
N ILE A 99 12.53 12.62 0.88
CA ILE A 99 12.03 11.39 0.27
C ILE A 99 11.38 10.52 1.34
N ALA A 100 10.04 10.55 1.39
CA ALA A 100 9.27 9.74 2.31
C ALA A 100 9.29 8.25 1.92
N VAL A 101 9.94 7.42 2.74
CA VAL A 101 9.89 5.96 2.64
C VAL A 101 9.44 5.33 3.96
N ARG A 102 9.13 4.04 3.94
CA ARG A 102 8.78 3.28 5.15
C ARG A 102 9.84 2.22 5.41
N SER A 103 10.27 2.13 6.67
CA SER A 103 11.19 1.09 7.18
C SER A 103 10.50 0.23 8.24
N GLY A 104 10.99 -0.99 8.43
CA GLY A 104 10.55 -1.92 9.47
C GLY A 104 10.00 -3.21 8.89
N HIS A 105 9.16 -3.91 9.65
CA HIS A 105 8.63 -5.21 9.23
C HIS A 105 7.33 -5.12 8.42
N HIS A 106 6.81 -3.91 8.18
CA HIS A 106 5.62 -3.68 7.36
C HIS A 106 4.38 -4.51 7.76
N CYS A 107 4.20 -4.77 9.06
CA CYS A 107 3.15 -5.64 9.58
C CYS A 107 3.19 -7.08 9.00
N ALA A 108 4.36 -7.55 8.58
CA ALA A 108 4.58 -8.84 7.92
C ALA A 108 5.66 -9.68 8.61
N GLN A 109 5.83 -9.53 9.93
CA GLN A 109 6.55 -10.55 10.71
C GLN A 109 5.70 -11.84 10.69
N PRO A 110 6.26 -12.99 10.30
CA PRO A 110 5.55 -14.26 10.43
C PRO A 110 5.18 -14.51 11.91
N LEU A 111 3.98 -15.03 12.13
CA LEU A 111 3.50 -15.49 13.44
C LEU A 111 4.20 -16.79 13.86
#